data_AF-A0A933FTI8-F1
#
_entry.id   AF-A0A933FTI8-F1
#
_cell.length_a   1.000
_cell.length_b   1.000
_cell.length_c   1.000
_cell.angle_alpha   90.00
_cell.angle_beta   90.00
_cell.angle_gamma   90.00
#
_symmetry.space_group_name_H-M   'P 1'
#
loop_
_entity.id
_entity.type
_entity.pdbx_description
1 polymer ?
#
loop_
_entity_poly.entity_id
_entity_poly.type
_entity_poly.pdbx_seq_one_letter_code
_entity_poly.pdbx_strand_id
1 'polypeptide(L)'
;MSKGPGSFFVRKSCFVCHSVSTLGIEAAAQIGPDLALAVEDVQSRFGRTIDDFLSKPTGTMEVVLSTMITLTEEERKEAIDKLRYAYQLKQQGNKNAIADGKK
;
A
#
# COMPACT_ATOMS: atom_id res chain seq x y z
N MET A 1 0.32 -18.28 8.20
CA MET A 1 -0.18 -17.24 7.28
C MET A 1 0.85 -16.12 7.06
N SER A 2 2.14 -16.45 6.83
CA SER A 2 3.23 -15.45 6.88
C SER A 2 4.21 -15.53 5.71
N LYS A 3 3.91 -16.31 4.66
CA LYS A 3 4.79 -16.50 3.51
C LYS A 3 4.11 -15.89 2.28
N GLY A 4 4.68 -14.80 1.76
CA GLY A 4 4.18 -14.10 0.58
C GLY A 4 4.51 -12.60 0.59
N PRO A 5 4.41 -11.91 -0.55
CA PRO A 5 4.73 -10.49 -0.68
C PRO A 5 3.92 -9.58 0.26
N GLY A 6 2.74 -10.02 0.69
CA GLY A 6 1.89 -9.31 1.64
C GLY A 6 2.34 -9.40 3.11
N SER A 7 3.25 -10.31 3.47
CA SER A 7 3.62 -10.53 4.88
C SER A 7 4.20 -9.30 5.55
N PHE A 8 4.83 -8.40 4.78
CA PHE A 8 5.33 -7.12 5.28
C PHE A 8 4.22 -6.28 5.94
N PHE A 9 3.08 -6.11 5.28
CA PHE A 9 1.97 -5.28 5.79
C PHE A 9 1.31 -5.87 7.03
N VAL A 10 1.39 -7.20 7.20
CA VAL A 10 0.95 -7.87 8.43
C VAL A 10 1.98 -7.67 9.55
N ARG A 11 3.27 -7.91 9.27
CA ARG A 11 4.36 -7.77 10.26
C ARG A 11 4.52 -6.34 10.79
N LYS A 12 4.30 -5.34 9.95
CA LYS A 12 4.38 -3.92 10.32
C LYS A 12 3.04 -3.34 10.78
N SER A 13 2.03 -4.18 11.00
CA SER A 13 0.70 -3.79 11.48
C SER A 13 -0.05 -2.80 10.59
N CYS A 14 0.34 -2.63 9.33
CA CYS A 14 -0.38 -1.79 8.37
C CYS A 14 -1.81 -2.31 8.14
N PHE A 15 -2.01 -3.63 8.24
CA PHE A 15 -3.30 -4.30 8.10
C PHE A 15 -4.33 -3.89 9.17
N VAL A 16 -3.91 -3.26 10.27
CA VAL A 16 -4.87 -2.77 11.27
C VAL A 16 -5.81 -1.74 10.63
N CYS A 17 -5.25 -0.84 9.83
CA CYS A 17 -6.01 0.24 9.21
C CYS A 17 -6.32 -0.02 7.73
N HIS A 18 -5.45 -0.72 7.00
CA HIS A 18 -5.52 -0.80 5.54
C HIS A 18 -5.65 -2.22 5.00
N SER A 19 -6.44 -2.39 3.94
CA SER A 19 -6.44 -3.60 3.13
C SER A 19 -5.31 -3.53 2.10
N VAL A 20 -4.92 -4.68 1.56
CA VAL A 20 -4.06 -4.80 0.36
C VAL A 20 -4.72 -5.83 -0.56
N SER A 21 -5.72 -5.40 -1.32
CA SER A 21 -6.64 -6.32 -2.00
C SER A 21 -5.93 -7.27 -2.97
N THR A 22 -4.94 -6.77 -3.70
CA THR A 22 -4.16 -7.57 -4.67
C THR A 22 -3.26 -8.62 -4.02
N LEU A 23 -3.02 -8.51 -2.72
CA LEU A 23 -2.23 -9.46 -1.94
C LEU A 23 -3.08 -10.28 -0.96
N GLY A 24 -4.41 -10.14 -1.02
CA GLY A 24 -5.35 -10.88 -0.16
C GLY A 24 -5.27 -10.49 1.32
N ILE A 25 -4.91 -9.24 1.62
CA ILE A 25 -4.88 -8.74 3.01
C ILE A 25 -6.12 -7.90 3.25
N GLU A 26 -6.85 -8.25 4.30
CA GLU A 26 -8.01 -7.51 4.76
C GLU A 26 -7.66 -6.65 5.96
N ALA A 27 -8.18 -5.42 5.97
CA ALA A 27 -8.03 -4.52 7.10
C ALA A 27 -8.81 -5.03 8.30
N ALA A 28 -8.22 -4.94 9.50
CA ALA A 28 -8.95 -5.27 10.73
C ALA A 28 -10.04 -4.23 11.05
N ALA A 29 -9.77 -2.94 10.81
CA ALA A 29 -10.68 -1.84 11.13
C ALA A 29 -11.15 -1.02 9.90
N GLN A 30 -10.64 -1.31 8.70
CA GLN A 30 -10.98 -0.63 7.43
C GLN A 30 -11.01 0.91 7.53
N ILE A 31 -10.00 1.49 8.19
CA ILE A 31 -9.90 2.93 8.46
C ILE A 31 -9.28 3.67 7.26
N GLY A 32 -8.25 3.07 6.67
CA GLY A 32 -7.48 3.63 5.57
C GLY A 32 -7.86 3.03 4.22
N PRO A 33 -7.55 3.72 3.10
CA PRO A 33 -7.79 3.21 1.76
C PRO A 33 -6.95 1.96 1.45
N ASP A 34 -7.32 1.21 0.41
CA ASP A 34 -6.57 0.04 -0.03
C ASP A 34 -5.14 0.41 -0.49
N LEU A 35 -4.13 -0.19 0.12
CA LEU A 35 -2.73 0.09 -0.22
C LEU A 35 -2.34 -0.41 -1.61
N ALA A 36 -3.13 -1.29 -2.23
CA ALA A 36 -2.94 -1.64 -3.63
C ALA A 36 -3.14 -0.43 -4.57
N LEU A 37 -3.76 0.67 -4.11
CA LEU A 37 -3.93 1.92 -4.84
C LEU A 37 -3.02 3.05 -4.34
N ALA A 38 -2.18 2.81 -3.33
CA ALA A 38 -1.41 3.86 -2.66
C ALA A 38 -0.56 4.72 -3.63
N VAL A 39 -0.01 4.12 -4.69
CA VAL A 39 0.79 4.84 -5.70
C VAL A 39 -0.04 5.92 -6.42
N GLU A 40 -1.28 5.60 -6.79
CA GLU A 40 -2.21 6.52 -7.46
C GLU A 40 -2.85 7.49 -6.46
N ASP A 41 -3.27 6.98 -5.30
CA ASP A 41 -3.92 7.76 -4.25
C ASP A 41 -3.00 8.88 -3.71
N VAL A 42 -1.72 8.59 -3.50
CA VAL A 42 -0.78 9.59 -3.01
C VAL A 42 -0.56 10.68 -4.06
N GLN A 43 -0.42 10.29 -5.33
CA GLN A 43 -0.24 11.24 -6.42
C GLN A 43 -1.46 12.13 -6.62
N SER A 44 -2.67 11.56 -6.59
CA SER A 44 -3.92 12.32 -6.77
C SER A 44 -4.24 13.23 -5.60
N ARG A 45 -4.00 12.78 -4.36
CA ARG A 45 -4.38 13.52 -3.14
C ARG A 45 -3.34 14.54 -2.70
N PHE A 46 -2.06 14.24 -2.88
CA PHE A 46 -0.97 15.05 -2.35
C PHE A 46 -0.06 15.63 -3.44
N GLY A 47 -0.25 15.25 -4.71
CA GLY A 47 0.61 15.71 -5.81
C GLY A 47 2.03 15.16 -5.75
N ARG A 48 2.27 14.09 -4.99
CA ARG A 48 3.61 13.54 -4.69
C ARG A 48 3.73 12.10 -5.17
N THR A 49 4.97 11.64 -5.35
CA THR A 49 5.24 10.22 -5.55
C THR A 49 5.13 9.45 -4.24
N ILE A 50 4.93 8.13 -4.32
CA ILE A 50 4.89 7.28 -3.12
C ILE A 50 6.21 7.31 -2.34
N ASP A 51 7.34 7.44 -3.04
CA ASP A 51 8.67 7.56 -2.45
C ASP A 51 8.83 8.84 -1.64
N ASP A 52 8.47 9.99 -2.23
CA ASP A 52 8.55 11.28 -1.54
C ASP A 52 7.63 11.28 -0.33
N PHE A 53 6.39 10.78 -0.48
CA PHE A 53 5.44 10.70 0.61
C PHE A 53 5.91 9.80 1.75
N LEU A 54 6.46 8.62 1.48
CA LEU A 54 6.98 7.79 2.56
C LEU A 54 8.26 8.36 3.18
N SER A 55 9.06 9.15 2.46
CA SER A 55 10.22 9.83 3.04
C SER A 55 9.82 11.01 3.94
N LYS A 56 8.76 11.73 3.55
CA LYS A 56 8.25 12.94 4.20
C LYS A 56 6.74 12.85 4.29
N PRO A 57 6.22 11.95 5.16
CA PRO A 57 4.79 11.74 5.29
C PRO A 57 4.11 13.01 5.79
N THR A 58 2.85 13.17 5.44
CA THR A 58 2.04 14.33 5.82
C THR A 58 0.69 13.88 6.38
N GLY A 59 0.08 14.73 7.20
CA GLY A 59 -1.24 14.46 7.79
C GLY A 59 -1.20 13.25 8.73
N THR A 60 -2.24 12.40 8.70
CA THR A 60 -2.34 11.25 9.62
C THR A 60 -1.17 10.28 9.49
N MET A 61 -0.65 10.07 8.29
CA MET A 61 0.46 9.12 8.09
C MET A 61 1.78 9.63 8.66
N GLU A 62 1.95 10.94 8.83
CA GLU A 62 3.11 11.51 9.52
C GLU A 62 3.11 11.08 10.99
N VAL A 63 1.96 11.22 11.66
CA VAL A 63 1.78 10.80 13.05
C VAL A 63 1.91 9.29 13.18
N VAL A 64 1.26 8.52 12.30
CA VAL A 64 1.32 7.05 12.34
C VAL A 64 2.77 6.55 12.18
N LEU A 65 3.51 7.06 11.19
CA LEU A 65 4.87 6.58 10.91
C LEU A 65 5.93 7.10 11.90
N SER A 66 5.61 8.14 12.68
CA SER A 66 6.49 8.63 13.75
C SER A 66 6.19 8.03 15.13
N THR A 67 4.97 7.52 15.36
CA THR A 67 4.53 7.10 16.71
C THR A 67 4.08 5.65 16.84
N MET A 68 3.47 5.06 15.81
CA MET A 68 2.86 3.73 15.88
C MET A 68 3.58 2.70 15.03
N ILE A 69 4.00 3.08 13.82
CA ILE A 69 4.64 2.19 12.85
C ILE A 69 5.94 2.84 12.41
N THR A 70 6.96 2.76 13.27
CA THR A 70 8.30 3.23 12.91
C THR A 70 8.93 2.27 11.90
N LEU A 71 9.42 2.84 10.80
CA LEU A 71 10.14 2.13 9.74
C LEU A 71 11.61 2.54 9.77
N THR A 72 12.52 1.57 9.70
CA THR A 72 13.91 1.88 9.30
C THR A 72 13.96 2.28 7.83
N GLU A 73 15.11 2.78 7.36
CA GLU A 73 15.27 3.14 5.96
C GLU A 73 15.14 1.93 5.02
N GLU A 74 15.65 0.76 5.45
CA GLU A 74 15.49 -0.49 4.72
C GLU A 74 14.03 -0.95 4.68
N GLU A 75 13.32 -0.86 5.81
CA GLU A 75 11.89 -1.19 5.87
C GLU A 75 11.04 -0.21 5.06
N ARG A 76 11.43 1.07 5.00
CA ARG A 76 10.76 2.09 4.17
C ARG A 76 10.93 1.75 2.68
N LYS A 77 12.14 1.35 2.27
CA LYS A 77 12.38 0.89 0.91
C LYS A 77 11.58 -0.39 0.59
N GLU A 78 11.55 -1.36 1.51
CA GLU A 78 10.72 -2.55 1.36
C GLU A 78 9.24 -2.18 1.21
N ALA A 79 8.73 -1.25 2.04
CA ALA A 79 7.37 -0.76 1.95
C ALA A 79 7.06 -0.19 0.55
N ILE A 80 7.91 0.70 0.05
CA ILE A 80 7.76 1.30 -1.29
C ILE A 80 7.71 0.21 -2.37
N ASP A 81 8.64 -0.75 -2.32
CA ASP A 81 8.71 -1.83 -3.31
C ASP A 81 7.45 -2.72 -3.26
N LYS A 82 6.94 -3.04 -2.07
CA LYS A 82 5.71 -3.83 -1.91
C LYS A 82 4.46 -3.06 -2.35
N LEU A 83 4.37 -1.76 -2.08
CA LEU A 83 3.25 -0.92 -2.53
C LEU A 83 3.23 -0.82 -4.06
N ARG A 84 4.38 -0.62 -4.69
CA ARG A 84 4.50 -0.64 -6.15
C ARG A 84 4.12 -1.99 -6.73
N TYR A 85 4.56 -3.09 -6.12
CA TYR A 85 4.21 -4.43 -6.55
C TYR A 85 2.68 -4.68 -6.46
N ALA A 86 2.06 -4.31 -5.34
CA ALA A 86 0.61 -4.42 -5.17
C ALA A 86 -0.16 -3.61 -6.21
N TYR A 87 0.31 -2.41 -6.54
CA TYR A 87 -0.27 -1.57 -7.58
C TYR A 87 -0.07 -2.15 -8.99
N GLN A 88 1.09 -2.71 -9.30
CA GLN A 88 1.33 -3.38 -10.59
C GLN A 88 0.36 -4.55 -10.81
N LEU A 89 0.13 -5.38 -9.78
CA LEU A 89 -0.86 -6.46 -9.84
C LEU A 89 -2.27 -5.92 -10.08
N LYS A 90 -2.62 -4.79 -9.45
CA LYS A 90 -3.93 -4.14 -9.66
C LYS A 90 -4.11 -3.73 -11.12
N GLN A 91 -3.08 -3.10 -11.69
CA GLN A 91 -3.11 -2.66 -13.07
C GLN A 91 -3.13 -3.81 -14.07
N GLN A 92 -2.48 -4.94 -13.77
CA GLN A 92 -2.60 -6.15 -14.59
C GLN A 92 -4.00 -6.77 -14.51
N GLY A 93 -4.57 -6.87 -13.31
CA GLY A 93 -5.93 -7.37 -13.11
C GLY A 93 -6.97 -6.52 -13.85
N ASN A 94 -6.84 -5.20 -13.77
CA ASN A 94 -7.71 -4.27 -14.50
C ASN A 94 -7.59 -4.43 -16.02
N LYS A 95 -6.37 -4.59 -16.56
CA LYS A 95 -6.15 -4.82 -17.99
C LYS A 95 -6.79 -6.12 -18.47
N ASN A 96 -6.68 -7.20 -17.69
CA ASN A 96 -7.31 -8.47 -18.02
C ASN A 96 -8.84 -8.36 -17.99
N ALA A 97 -9.42 -7.73 -16.96
CA ALA A 97 -10.87 -7.52 -16.87
C ALA A 97 -11.44 -6.71 -18.05
N ILE A 98 -10.71 -5.70 -18.54
CA ILE A 98 -11.11 -4.91 -19.72
C ILE A 98 -11.00 -5.75 -21.01
N ALA A 99 -10.00 -6.64 -21.11
CA ALA A 99 -9.84 -7.52 -22.26
C ALA A 99 -10.96 -8.58 -22.34
N ASP A 100 -11.36 -9.15 -21.20
CA ASP A 100 -12.42 -10.16 -21.11
C ASP A 100 -13.84 -9.57 -21.31
N GLY A 101 -14.05 -8.30 -20.96
CA GLY A 101 -15.34 -7.61 -21.11
C GLY A 101 -15.66 -7.10 -22.53
N LYS A 102 -14.81 -7.35 -23.52
CA LYS A 102 -14.96 -6.86 -24.90
C LYS A 102 -15.50 -7.91 -25.89
N LYS A 103 -16.22 -8.92 -25.39
CA LYS A 103 -16.77 -10.04 -26.19
C LYS A 103 -18.25 -9.89 -26.47
#